data_AF-A0A7S1S5V4-F1
#
_entry.id   AF-A0A7S1S5V4-F1
#
_cell.length_a   1.000
_cell.length_b   1.000
_cell.length_c   1.000
_cell.angle_alpha   90.00
_cell.angle_beta   90.00
_cell.angle_gamma   90.00
#
_symmetry.space_group_name_H-M   'P 1'
#
loop_
_entity.id
_entity.type
_entity.pdbx_description
1 polymer ?
#
loop_
_entity_poly.entity_id
_entity_poly.type
_entity_poly.pdbx_seq_one_letter_code
_entity_poly.pdbx_strand_id
1 'polypeptide(L)'
;QAEMEVPANLQRLFVSGTELRKGMQLKSAVAHDSDAAEQLEAGYLDLTLQRRTPDQAAWSERFEAAGPLAHEVLKKAPALIKTDSELVEEAVGQCGRALEHAGQALLNNREV
;
A
#
# COMPACT_ATOMS: atom_id res chain seq x y z
N GLN A 1 -5.35 22.65 -22.39
CA GLN A 1 -4.84 22.53 -21.01
C GLN A 1 -4.79 21.04 -20.71
N ALA A 2 -3.60 20.47 -20.50
CA ALA A 2 -3.52 19.10 -20.04
C ALA A 2 -3.82 19.12 -18.54
N GLU A 3 -5.00 18.66 -18.14
CA GLU A 3 -5.24 18.27 -16.75
C GLU A 3 -4.19 17.20 -16.42
N MET A 4 -3.19 17.56 -15.63
CA MET A 4 -2.29 16.59 -15.02
C MET A 4 -3.07 15.87 -13.91
N GLU A 5 -4.11 15.13 -14.29
CA GLU A 5 -4.67 14.12 -13.40
C GLU A 5 -3.62 13.01 -13.32
N VAL A 6 -2.88 12.99 -12.22
CA VAL A 6 -2.09 11.82 -11.88
C VAL A 6 -3.09 10.74 -11.45
N PRO A 7 -3.17 9.60 -12.15
CA PRO A 7 -4.13 8.55 -11.83
C PRO A 7 -4.01 8.10 -10.36
N ALA A 8 -5.15 7.85 -9.71
CA ALA A 8 -5.19 7.54 -8.28
C ALA A 8 -4.41 6.26 -7.90
N ASN A 9 -4.33 5.29 -8.81
CA ASN A 9 -3.53 4.07 -8.64
C ASN A 9 -2.01 4.31 -8.69
N LEU A 10 -1.57 5.48 -9.20
CA LEU A 10 -0.17 5.91 -9.15
C LEU A 10 0.17 6.65 -7.85
N GLN A 11 -0.73 6.64 -6.87
CA GLN A 11 -0.59 7.38 -5.64
C GLN A 11 -0.97 6.52 -4.43
N ARG A 12 -0.36 6.82 -3.30
CA ARG A 12 -0.71 6.33 -1.96
C ARG A 12 -0.77 7.53 -1.04
N LEU A 13 -1.82 7.58 -0.23
CA LEU A 13 -2.06 8.69 0.68
C LEU A 13 -1.89 8.18 2.10
N PHE A 14 -1.12 8.90 2.90
CA PHE A 14 -0.85 8.53 4.29
C PHE A 14 -1.20 9.67 5.23
N VAL A 15 -1.64 9.32 6.44
CA VAL A 15 -1.74 10.21 7.59
C VAL A 15 -0.89 9.64 8.72
N SER A 16 0.12 10.40 9.16
CA SER A 16 1.08 10.00 10.22
C SER A 16 1.54 8.54 10.14
N GLY A 17 1.92 8.09 8.94
CA GLY A 17 2.40 6.73 8.67
C GLY A 17 1.32 5.68 8.38
N THR A 18 0.03 5.98 8.59
CA THR A 18 -1.08 5.08 8.24
C THR A 18 -1.55 5.32 6.82
N GLU A 19 -1.55 4.30 5.97
CA GLU A 19 -2.08 4.38 4.60
C GLU A 19 -3.61 4.49 4.60
N LEU A 20 -4.13 5.51 3.92
CA LEU A 20 -5.54 5.71 3.67
C LEU A 20 -5.99 4.86 2.48
N ARG A 21 -6.65 3.75 2.77
CA ARG A 21 -7.21 2.84 1.76
C ARG A 21 -8.62 3.25 1.35
N LYS A 22 -9.03 2.81 0.16
CA LYS A 22 -10.38 3.08 -0.38
C LYS A 22 -11.46 2.59 0.61
N GLY A 23 -12.36 3.49 1.00
CA GLY A 23 -13.45 3.20 1.94
C GLY A 23 -13.09 3.33 3.43
N MET A 24 -11.82 3.64 3.76
CA MET A 24 -11.40 3.91 5.12
C MET A 24 -11.90 5.28 5.61
N GLN A 25 -12.33 5.37 6.86
CA GLN A 25 -12.70 6.66 7.48
C GLN A 25 -11.47 7.33 8.08
N LEU A 26 -11.33 8.66 7.89
CA LEU A 26 -10.19 9.41 8.47
C LEU A 26 -10.08 9.23 10.00
N LYS A 27 -11.21 9.26 10.71
CA LYS A 27 -11.24 9.02 12.17
C LYS A 27 -10.66 7.67 12.57
N SER A 28 -10.85 6.63 11.75
CA SER A 28 -10.26 5.31 12.01
C SER A 28 -8.76 5.27 11.71
N ALA A 29 -8.29 6.05 10.73
CA ALA A 29 -6.88 6.10 10.38
C ALA A 29 -6.03 6.81 11.43
N VAL A 30 -6.57 7.82 12.10
CA VAL A 30 -5.87 8.59 13.14
C VAL A 30 -6.11 8.07 14.55
N ALA A 31 -6.95 7.04 14.73
CA ALA A 31 -7.38 6.58 16.06
C ALA A 31 -6.22 6.14 16.98
N HIS A 32 -5.10 5.72 16.39
CA HIS A 32 -3.91 5.26 17.12
C HIS A 32 -2.76 6.28 17.11
N ASP A 33 -2.97 7.45 16.50
CA ASP A 33 -1.97 8.51 16.39
C ASP A 33 -2.50 9.77 17.07
N SER A 34 -1.98 10.07 18.27
CA SER A 34 -2.46 11.20 19.07
C SER A 34 -2.27 12.55 18.40
N ASP A 35 -1.19 12.70 17.62
CA ASP A 35 -0.88 13.95 16.92
C ASP A 35 -1.85 14.16 15.76
N ALA A 36 -2.05 13.13 14.92
CA ALA A 36 -3.00 13.17 13.82
C ALA A 36 -4.45 13.38 14.29
N ALA A 37 -4.82 12.81 15.44
CA ALA A 37 -6.12 13.03 16.05
C ALA A 37 -6.31 14.49 16.51
N GLU A 38 -5.29 15.10 17.13
CA GLU A 38 -5.31 16.51 17.53
C GLU A 38 -5.40 17.44 16.31
N GLN A 39 -4.64 17.16 15.24
CA GLN A 39 -4.72 17.90 13.99
C GLN A 39 -6.15 17.87 13.42
N LEU A 40 -6.76 16.68 13.37
CA LEU A 40 -8.10 16.50 12.83
C LEU A 40 -9.14 17.31 13.62
N GLU A 41 -9.05 17.34 14.96
CA GLU A 41 -9.90 18.17 15.83
C GLU A 41 -9.62 19.67 15.64
N ALA A 42 -8.37 20.05 15.36
CA ALA A 42 -7.99 21.41 15.00
C ALA A 42 -8.41 21.82 13.57
N GLY A 43 -9.03 20.91 12.81
CA GLY A 43 -9.61 21.17 11.50
C GLY A 43 -8.64 21.08 10.32
N TYR A 44 -7.46 20.49 10.51
CA TYR A 44 -6.50 20.22 9.44
C TYR A 44 -5.92 18.81 9.55
N LEU A 45 -5.25 18.32 8.51
CA LEU A 45 -4.58 17.03 8.55
C LEU A 45 -3.40 17.03 7.59
N ASP A 46 -2.23 16.71 8.11
CA ASP A 46 -1.05 16.53 7.28
C ASP A 46 -1.10 15.20 6.56
N LEU A 47 -1.02 15.27 5.24
CA LEU A 47 -1.09 14.12 4.36
C LEU A 47 0.21 13.96 3.59
N THR A 48 0.73 12.74 3.58
CA THR A 48 1.87 12.38 2.72
C THR A 48 1.36 11.67 1.47
N LEU A 49 1.71 12.23 0.31
CA LEU A 49 1.43 11.62 -0.98
C LEU A 49 2.69 10.91 -1.49
N GLN A 50 2.64 9.58 -1.58
CA GLN A 50 3.70 8.79 -2.19
C GLN A 50 3.32 8.43 -3.62
N ARG A 51 4.24 8.66 -4.57
CA ARG A 51 4.03 8.27 -5.97
C ARG A 51 4.51 6.85 -6.21
N ARG A 52 3.70 6.07 -6.92
CA ARG A 52 4.06 4.75 -7.43
C ARG A 52 4.60 4.85 -8.84
N THR A 53 5.47 3.92 -9.19
CA THR A 53 5.82 3.69 -10.60
C THR A 53 4.64 3.03 -11.34
N PRO A 54 4.53 3.18 -12.67
CA PRO A 54 3.51 2.47 -13.45
C PRO A 54 3.56 0.95 -13.27
N ASP A 55 4.76 0.38 -13.12
CA ASP A 55 4.94 -1.04 -12.86
C ASP A 55 4.37 -1.45 -11.51
N GLN A 56 4.64 -0.70 -10.44
CA GLN A 56 4.05 -0.96 -9.12
C GLN A 56 2.52 -0.90 -9.17
N ALA A 57 1.94 0.13 -9.79
CA ALA A 57 0.49 0.23 -9.92
C ALA A 57 -0.12 -0.94 -10.71
N ALA A 58 0.53 -1.37 -11.80
CA ALA A 58 0.08 -2.51 -12.58
C ALA A 58 0.17 -3.83 -11.79
N TRP A 59 1.13 -3.97 -10.87
CA TRP A 59 1.21 -5.13 -9.98
C TRP A 59 0.18 -5.08 -8.86
N SER A 60 -0.03 -3.91 -8.26
CA SER A 60 -1.10 -3.64 -7.29
C SER A 60 -2.47 -4.09 -7.82
N GLU A 61 -2.85 -3.64 -9.03
CA GLU A 61 -4.11 -4.02 -9.67
C GLU A 61 -4.21 -5.54 -9.91
N ARG A 62 -3.10 -6.20 -10.25
CA ARG A 62 -3.08 -7.67 -10.43
C ARG A 62 -3.32 -8.40 -9.11
N PHE A 63 -2.78 -7.91 -8.00
CA PHE A 63 -3.00 -8.51 -6.69
C PHE A 63 -4.45 -8.30 -6.24
N GLU A 64 -5.00 -7.09 -6.39
CA GLU A 64 -6.41 -6.82 -6.10
C GLU A 64 -7.33 -7.71 -6.94
N ALA A 65 -7.08 -7.83 -8.24
CA ALA A 65 -7.88 -8.68 -9.13
C ALA A 65 -7.76 -10.17 -8.80
N ALA A 66 -6.61 -10.62 -8.29
CA ALA A 66 -6.38 -12.00 -7.89
C ALA A 66 -6.97 -12.34 -6.50
N GLY A 67 -7.05 -11.35 -5.59
CA GLY A 67 -7.56 -11.50 -4.24
C GLY A 67 -6.90 -12.68 -3.50
N PRO A 68 -7.65 -13.72 -3.08
CA PRO A 68 -7.10 -14.89 -2.39
C PRO A 68 -5.99 -15.64 -3.17
N LEU A 69 -5.89 -15.44 -4.49
CA LEU A 69 -4.86 -16.03 -5.36
C LEU A 69 -3.63 -15.13 -5.54
N ALA A 70 -3.52 -14.00 -4.82
CA ALA A 70 -2.37 -13.10 -4.90
C ALA A 70 -1.03 -13.80 -4.63
N HIS A 71 -1.01 -14.83 -3.76
CA HIS A 71 0.18 -15.65 -3.52
C HIS A 71 0.70 -16.34 -4.81
N GLU A 72 -0.17 -16.86 -5.67
CA GLU A 72 0.23 -17.48 -6.95
C GLU A 72 0.73 -16.43 -7.97
N VAL A 73 0.17 -15.21 -7.93
CA VAL A 73 0.67 -14.07 -8.72
C VAL A 73 2.07 -13.70 -8.27
N LEU A 74 2.28 -13.51 -6.96
CA LEU A 74 3.59 -13.14 -6.40
C LEU A 74 4.64 -14.23 -6.63
N LYS A 75 4.25 -15.50 -6.51
CA LYS A 75 5.11 -16.66 -6.81
C LYS A 75 5.70 -16.63 -8.21
N LYS A 76 4.93 -16.18 -9.20
CA LYS A 76 5.36 -16.06 -10.61
C LYS A 76 6.00 -14.71 -10.94
N ALA A 77 5.95 -13.75 -10.02
CA ALA A 77 6.51 -12.43 -10.23
C ALA A 77 8.05 -12.47 -10.34
N PRO A 78 8.66 -11.51 -11.06
CA PRO A 78 10.11 -11.39 -11.14
C PRO A 78 10.69 -10.99 -9.77
N ALA A 79 11.99 -11.25 -9.58
CA ALA A 79 12.67 -11.04 -8.30
C ALA A 79 12.49 -9.61 -7.75
N LEU A 80 12.54 -8.60 -8.62
CA LEU A 80 12.36 -7.19 -8.25
C LEU A 80 11.04 -6.95 -7.51
N ILE A 81 9.96 -7.60 -7.94
CA ILE A 81 8.62 -7.47 -7.33
C ILE A 81 8.55 -8.23 -6.01
N LYS A 82 9.21 -9.39 -5.94
CA LYS A 82 9.29 -10.18 -4.70
C LYS A 82 10.11 -9.48 -3.61
N THR A 83 10.98 -8.54 -3.99
CA THR A 83 11.79 -7.74 -3.05
C THR A 83 11.27 -6.31 -2.87
N ASP A 84 10.19 -5.94 -3.54
CA ASP A 84 9.52 -4.65 -3.36
C ASP A 84 8.55 -4.78 -2.18
N SER A 85 8.85 -4.10 -1.07
CA SER A 85 8.08 -4.26 0.18
C SER A 85 6.64 -3.82 0.03
N GLU A 86 6.38 -2.73 -0.72
CA GLU A 86 5.03 -2.23 -0.96
C GLU A 86 4.17 -3.28 -1.68
N LEU A 87 4.72 -3.88 -2.73
CA LEU A 87 4.00 -4.89 -3.52
C LEU A 87 3.81 -6.21 -2.76
N VAL A 88 4.78 -6.58 -1.92
CA VAL A 88 4.67 -7.77 -1.05
C VAL A 88 3.61 -7.54 0.02
N GLU A 89 3.61 -6.40 0.72
CA GLU A 89 2.60 -6.03 1.72
C GLU A 89 1.19 -6.04 1.12
N GLU A 90 1.03 -5.49 -0.09
CA GLU A 90 -0.25 -5.53 -0.79
C GLU A 90 -0.70 -6.97 -1.09
N ALA A 91 0.18 -7.82 -1.62
CA ALA A 91 -0.13 -9.22 -1.90
C ALA A 91 -0.47 -10.00 -0.62
N VAL A 92 0.23 -9.73 0.48
CA VAL A 92 -0.02 -10.30 1.82
C VAL A 92 -1.36 -9.85 2.37
N GLY A 93 -1.72 -8.58 2.16
CA GLY A 93 -3.03 -8.02 2.52
C GLY A 93 -4.20 -8.72 1.80
N GLN A 94 -3.97 -9.23 0.59
CA GLN A 94 -4.96 -10.05 -0.14
C GLN A 94 -4.93 -11.52 0.29
N CYS A 95 -3.75 -12.08 0.54
CA CYS A 95 -3.56 -13.45 0.97
C CYS A 95 -2.29 -13.57 1.81
N GLY A 96 -2.41 -13.85 3.11
CA GLY A 96 -1.25 -13.95 4.01
C GLY A 96 -0.18 -14.96 3.58
N ARG A 97 -0.55 -16.01 2.81
CA ARG A 97 0.41 -16.98 2.22
C ARG A 97 1.33 -16.37 1.17
N ALA A 98 1.02 -15.19 0.65
CA ALA A 98 1.90 -14.50 -0.29
C ALA A 98 3.28 -14.23 0.32
N LEU A 99 3.37 -14.06 1.64
CA LEU A 99 4.64 -13.85 2.34
C LEU A 99 5.64 -14.99 2.09
N GLU A 100 5.18 -16.23 1.92
CA GLU A 100 6.01 -17.40 1.60
C GLU A 100 6.77 -17.27 0.27
N HIS A 101 6.36 -16.33 -0.58
CA HIS A 101 6.93 -16.09 -1.91
C HIS A 101 7.68 -14.75 -2.01
N ALA A 102 7.77 -14.00 -0.90
CA ALA A 102 8.59 -12.81 -0.81
C ALA A 102 10.08 -13.15 -0.96
N GLY A 103 10.85 -12.17 -1.41
CA GLY A 103 12.30 -12.26 -1.52
C GLY A 103 12.94 -12.36 -0.14
N GLN A 104 14.09 -13.03 -0.07
CA GLN A 104 14.82 -13.28 1.19
C GLN A 104 15.15 -12.01 1.99
N ALA A 105 15.35 -10.88 1.32
CA ALA A 105 15.60 -9.59 1.96
C ALA A 105 14.40 -9.10 2.80
N LEU A 106 13.17 -9.47 2.43
CA LEU A 106 11.94 -9.04 3.10
C LEU A 106 11.42 -10.08 4.11
N LEU A 107 11.76 -11.36 3.95
CA LEU A 107 11.35 -12.41 4.90
C LEU A 107 11.85 -12.18 6.34
N ASN A 108 12.93 -11.41 6.50
CA ASN A 108 13.47 -11.05 7.81
C ASN A 108 13.02 -9.66 8.28
N ASN A 109 12.25 -8.94 7.47
CA ASN A 109 11.70 -7.65 7.86
C ASN A 109 10.48 -7.87 8.75
N ARG A 110 10.45 -7.23 9.92
CA ARG A 110 9.30 -7.33 10.86
C ARG A 110 8.14 -6.41 10.49
N GLU A 111 8.38 -5.49 9.56
CA GLU A 111 7.37 -4.54 9.10
C GLU A 111 6.48 -5.10 7.98
N VAL A 112 6.88 -6.23 7.37
CA VAL A 112 6.15 -6.96 6.32
C VAL A 112 5.53 -8.23 6.90
#